data_AF-A0A653JGZ8-F1
#
_entry.id   AF-A0A653JGZ8-F1
#
_cell.length_a   1.000
_cell.length_b   1.000
_cell.length_c   1.000
_cell.angle_alpha   90.00
_cell.angle_beta   90.00
_cell.angle_gamma   90.00
#
_symmetry.space_group_name_H-M   'P 1'
#
loop_
_entity.id
_entity.type
_entity.pdbx_description
1 polymer ?
#
loop_
_entity_poly.entity_id
_entity_poly.type
_entity_poly.pdbx_seq_one_letter_code
_entity_poly.pdbx_strand_id
1 'polypeptide(L)'
;MSRYRRFFMPLALLLPLAGLALIWWITERESHQGTEWDVPIAGYDPRDLLRGHYVQFRYDWPATDEGQIPSWGAARKSLCIRGTAPEIASVETYDRIDADPLVDDRCDMVVRANPWSEEGNDGLTRDRLYVAQDAARDYEKNLVDPDLQAIARIRINNDGFITPLSLRFRPRREEENR
;
A
#
# COMPACT_ATOMS: atom_id res chain seq x y z
N MET A 1 29.62 32.04 -37.13
CA MET A 1 28.44 31.24 -36.70
C MET A 1 28.72 29.75 -36.44
N SER A 2 29.91 29.18 -36.72
CA SER A 2 30.14 27.72 -36.57
C SER A 2 30.55 27.24 -35.16
N ARG A 3 31.01 28.15 -34.28
CA ARG A 3 31.53 27.80 -32.95
C ARG A 3 30.43 27.41 -31.96
N TYR A 4 29.27 28.07 -32.03
CA TYR A 4 28.12 27.78 -31.17
C TYR A 4 27.48 26.43 -31.48
N ARG A 5 27.41 26.04 -32.77
CA ARG A 5 26.83 24.76 -33.21
C ARG A 5 27.59 23.54 -32.67
N ARG A 6 28.91 23.66 -32.44
CA ARG A 6 29.74 22.61 -31.82
C ARG A 6 29.44 22.36 -30.34
N PHE A 7 28.87 23.34 -29.64
CA PHE A 7 28.47 23.22 -28.23
C PHE A 7 26.99 22.89 -28.06
N PHE A 8 26.11 23.41 -28.92
CA PHE A 8 24.68 23.11 -28.87
C PHE A 8 24.36 21.65 -29.21
N MET A 9 25.17 21.01 -30.07
CA MET A 9 24.93 19.62 -30.50
C MET A 9 25.17 18.59 -29.38
N PRO A 10 26.30 18.58 -28.64
CA PRO A 10 26.46 17.68 -27.50
C PRO A 10 25.50 18.02 -26.36
N LEU A 11 25.18 19.29 -26.14
CA LEU A 11 24.19 19.69 -25.13
C LEU A 11 22.80 19.15 -25.45
N ALA A 12 22.37 19.21 -26.71
CA ALA A 12 21.11 18.62 -27.16
C ALA A 12 21.07 17.10 -27.00
N LEU A 13 22.21 16.42 -27.16
CA LEU A 13 22.36 14.98 -26.93
C LEU A 13 22.35 14.60 -25.44
N LEU A 14 22.83 15.48 -24.56
CA LEU A 14 22.81 15.26 -23.11
C LEU A 14 21.47 15.60 -22.46
N LEU A 15 20.67 16.47 -23.08
CA LEU A 15 19.34 16.86 -22.59
C LEU A 15 18.42 15.68 -22.26
N PRO A 16 18.22 14.66 -23.13
CA PRO A 16 17.36 13.52 -22.79
C PRO A 16 17.90 12.70 -21.62
N LEU A 17 19.23 12.54 -21.49
CA LEU A 17 19.83 11.82 -20.36
C LEU A 17 19.63 12.59 -19.05
N ALA A 18 19.80 13.91 -19.06
CA ALA A 18 19.52 14.75 -17.91
C ALA A 18 18.03 14.72 -17.52
N GLY A 19 17.13 14.72 -18.50
CA GLY A 19 15.69 14.58 -18.27
C GLY A 19 15.34 13.25 -17.63
N LEU A 20 15.87 12.13 -18.14
CA LEU A 20 15.67 10.81 -17.56
C LEU A 20 16.22 10.71 -16.14
N ALA A 21 17.44 11.23 -15.91
CA ALA A 21 18.04 11.24 -14.58
C ALA A 21 17.22 12.05 -13.58
N LEU A 22 16.66 13.18 -14.00
CA LEU A 22 15.80 14.01 -13.15
C LEU A 22 14.48 13.30 -12.82
N ILE A 23 13.82 12.69 -13.82
CA ILE A 23 12.58 11.94 -13.61
C ILE A 23 12.84 10.75 -12.68
N TRP A 24 13.88 9.97 -12.94
CA TRP A 24 14.25 8.84 -12.08
C TRP A 24 14.50 9.28 -10.64
N TRP A 25 15.23 10.38 -10.44
CA TRP A 25 15.49 10.92 -9.10
C TRP A 25 14.21 11.34 -8.37
N ILE A 26 13.27 11.99 -9.07
CA ILE A 26 11.98 12.39 -8.48
C ILE A 26 11.17 11.15 -8.11
N THR A 27 11.03 10.21 -9.03
CA THR A 27 10.28 8.96 -8.80
C THR A 27 10.88 8.12 -7.68
N GLU A 28 12.20 7.99 -7.63
CA GLU A 28 12.91 7.27 -6.56
C GLU A 28 12.62 7.93 -5.21
N ARG A 29 12.73 9.26 -5.15
CA ARG A 29 12.49 10.01 -3.93
C ARG A 29 11.03 9.92 -3.48
N GLU A 30 10.08 9.86 -4.40
CA GLU A 30 8.66 9.64 -4.10
C GLU A 30 8.38 8.20 -3.65
N SER A 31 9.05 7.22 -4.24
CA SER A 31 8.92 5.79 -3.90
C SER A 31 9.36 5.47 -2.46
N HIS A 32 10.41 6.16 -1.98
CA HIS A 32 10.89 6.04 -0.60
C HIS A 32 10.13 6.92 0.39
N GLN A 33 9.23 7.80 -0.08
CA GLN A 33 8.39 8.61 0.79
C GLN A 33 7.12 7.84 1.17
N GLY A 34 6.83 7.82 2.46
CA GLY A 34 5.63 7.22 3.00
C GLY A 34 5.88 6.66 4.40
N THR A 35 4.80 6.39 5.11
CA THR A 35 4.85 5.71 6.40
C THR A 35 4.46 4.25 6.23
N GLU A 36 5.16 3.37 6.95
CA GLU A 36 4.90 1.93 6.88
C GLU A 36 4.00 1.51 8.03
N TRP A 37 2.93 0.78 7.71
CA TRP A 37 1.92 0.32 8.66
C TRP A 37 1.69 -1.18 8.53
N ASP A 38 1.32 -1.80 9.64
CA ASP A 38 1.04 -3.23 9.73
C ASP A 38 -0.48 -3.46 9.81
N VAL A 39 -1.03 -4.07 8.77
CA VAL A 39 -2.47 -4.36 8.65
C VAL A 39 -2.67 -5.87 8.68
N PRO A 40 -3.53 -6.41 9.57
CA PRO A 40 -3.85 -7.83 9.51
C PRO A 40 -4.58 -8.17 8.21
N ILE A 41 -4.49 -9.44 7.80
CA ILE A 41 -5.27 -9.95 6.66
C ILE A 41 -6.37 -10.89 7.14
N ALA A 42 -7.57 -10.73 6.61
CA ALA A 42 -8.73 -11.56 6.95
C ALA A 42 -8.62 -12.96 6.32
N GLY A 43 -7.90 -13.08 5.21
CA GLY A 43 -7.71 -14.33 4.49
C GLY A 43 -6.93 -14.14 3.20
N TYR A 44 -6.60 -15.26 2.56
CA TYR A 44 -5.91 -15.33 1.28
C TYR A 44 -6.60 -16.34 0.35
N ASP A 45 -6.37 -16.26 -0.97
CA ASP A 45 -6.87 -17.30 -1.90
C ASP A 45 -5.86 -18.47 -1.99
N PRO A 46 -6.18 -19.66 -1.46
CA PRO A 46 -5.29 -20.82 -1.48
C PRO A 46 -5.19 -21.49 -2.85
N ARG A 47 -5.77 -20.93 -3.91
CA ARG A 47 -5.56 -21.39 -5.29
C ARG A 47 -4.44 -20.63 -5.98
N ASP A 48 -4.05 -19.49 -5.43
CA ASP A 48 -2.90 -18.69 -5.87
C ASP A 48 -1.60 -19.13 -5.21
N LEU A 49 -1.47 -20.43 -4.88
CA LEU A 49 -0.27 -21.02 -4.29
C LEU A 49 0.90 -20.89 -5.25
N LEU A 50 1.54 -19.72 -5.26
CA LEU A 50 2.87 -19.37 -5.77
C LEU A 50 3.27 -19.99 -7.12
N ARG A 51 2.30 -20.44 -7.93
CA ARG A 51 2.49 -20.92 -9.31
C ARG A 51 2.86 -19.78 -10.26
N GLY A 52 2.91 -18.54 -9.76
CA GLY A 52 3.28 -17.35 -10.50
C GLY A 52 3.69 -16.16 -9.62
N HIS A 53 4.31 -16.37 -8.47
CA HIS A 53 4.95 -15.33 -7.63
C HIS A 53 4.06 -14.29 -6.95
N TYR A 54 2.73 -14.43 -6.88
CA TYR A 54 1.90 -13.48 -6.14
C TYR A 54 1.02 -14.18 -5.11
N VAL A 55 0.76 -13.51 -3.98
CA VAL A 55 -0.27 -13.89 -3.02
C VAL A 55 -1.36 -12.83 -3.02
N GLN A 56 -2.60 -13.24 -3.27
CA GLN A 56 -3.78 -12.38 -3.15
C GLN A 56 -4.38 -12.53 -1.75
N PHE A 57 -4.68 -11.41 -1.09
CA PHE A 57 -5.21 -11.37 0.27
C PHE A 57 -6.22 -10.25 0.45
N ARG A 58 -6.98 -10.32 1.55
CA ARG A 58 -7.93 -9.29 1.97
C ARG A 58 -7.47 -8.63 3.25
N TYR A 59 -7.50 -7.30 3.29
CA TYR A 59 -7.19 -6.56 4.50
C TYR A 59 -8.28 -6.76 5.55
N ASP A 60 -7.84 -6.87 6.80
CA ASP A 60 -8.67 -6.81 7.99
C ASP A 60 -8.36 -5.48 8.69
N TRP A 61 -9.13 -4.44 8.39
CA TRP A 61 -8.91 -3.13 9.01
C TRP A 61 -9.50 -3.13 10.43
N PRO A 62 -8.70 -2.90 11.47
CA PRO A 62 -9.18 -2.96 12.83
C PRO A 62 -10.26 -1.89 13.07
N ALA A 63 -11.37 -2.31 13.67
CA ALA A 63 -12.54 -1.48 13.96
C ALA A 63 -13.30 -0.93 12.74
N THR A 64 -13.13 -1.54 11.55
CA THR A 64 -13.94 -1.22 10.36
C THR A 64 -14.55 -2.50 9.77
N ASP A 65 -15.87 -2.54 9.65
CA ASP A 65 -16.53 -3.65 8.94
C ASP A 65 -16.22 -3.58 7.45
N GLU A 66 -16.08 -4.73 6.80
CA GLU A 66 -15.74 -4.80 5.37
C GLU A 66 -16.72 -4.03 4.48
N GLY A 67 -18.01 -4.05 4.79
CA GLY A 67 -19.04 -3.31 4.05
C GLY A 67 -18.96 -1.79 4.19
N GLN A 68 -18.15 -1.29 5.12
CA GLN A 68 -17.92 0.14 5.34
C GLN A 68 -16.64 0.62 4.64
N ILE A 69 -15.76 -0.28 4.18
CA ILE A 69 -14.53 0.07 3.48
C ILE A 69 -14.89 0.79 2.16
N PRO A 70 -14.37 2.01 1.94
CA PRO A 70 -14.70 2.76 0.75
C PRO A 70 -14.01 2.18 -0.48
N SER A 71 -14.77 1.97 -1.53
CA SER A 71 -14.23 1.72 -2.87
C SER A 71 -14.00 3.04 -3.61
N TRP A 72 -13.21 3.03 -4.68
CA TRP A 72 -12.98 4.27 -5.46
C TRP A 72 -14.28 4.91 -5.98
N GLY A 73 -15.30 4.11 -6.32
CA GLY A 73 -16.62 4.61 -6.73
C GLY A 73 -17.32 5.45 -5.64
N ALA A 74 -16.96 5.25 -4.38
CA ALA A 74 -17.33 6.09 -3.26
C ALA A 74 -16.27 7.19 -3.01
N ALA A 75 -15.85 7.89 -4.08
CA ALA A 75 -14.70 8.83 -4.17
C ALA A 75 -14.63 9.95 -3.10
N ARG A 76 -15.64 10.06 -2.23
CA ARG A 76 -15.74 11.02 -1.13
C ARG A 76 -15.29 10.44 0.21
N LYS A 77 -15.15 9.12 0.32
CA LYS A 77 -14.77 8.42 1.55
C LYS A 77 -13.32 7.92 1.47
N SER A 78 -12.61 8.06 2.58
CA SER A 78 -11.27 7.52 2.82
C SER A 78 -11.25 6.78 4.15
N LEU A 79 -10.18 6.04 4.42
CA LEU A 79 -9.94 5.50 5.75
C LEU A 79 -9.02 6.45 6.51
N CYS A 80 -9.34 6.70 7.78
CA CYS A 80 -8.48 7.39 8.71
C CYS A 80 -7.85 6.37 9.66
N ILE A 81 -6.54 6.22 9.60
CA ILE A 81 -5.75 5.40 10.51
C ILE A 81 -5.39 6.26 11.71
N ARG A 82 -5.59 5.69 12.91
CA ARG A 82 -5.09 6.22 14.17
C ARG A 82 -4.08 5.27 14.79
N GLY A 83 -3.03 5.82 15.38
CA GLY A 83 -1.97 5.05 16.03
C GLY A 83 -0.58 5.60 15.70
N THR A 84 0.44 4.83 16.09
CA THR A 84 1.83 5.17 15.80
C THR A 84 2.40 4.10 14.88
N ALA A 85 2.81 4.50 13.67
CA ALA A 85 3.44 3.59 12.72
C ALA A 85 4.58 2.77 13.37
N PRO A 86 4.65 1.44 13.16
CA PRO A 86 3.83 0.67 12.23
C PRO A 86 2.48 0.18 12.79
N GLU A 87 2.19 0.43 14.07
CA GLU A 87 1.02 -0.14 14.75
C GLU A 87 -0.24 0.71 14.55
N ILE A 88 -1.31 0.05 14.11
CA ILE A 88 -2.64 0.65 13.99
C ILE A 88 -3.43 0.44 15.29
N ALA A 89 -3.92 1.52 15.87
CA ALA A 89 -4.81 1.49 17.03
C ALA A 89 -6.28 1.34 16.60
N SER A 90 -6.72 2.10 15.60
CA SER A 90 -8.05 1.98 15.00
C SER A 90 -8.11 2.56 13.60
N VAL A 91 -9.09 2.11 12.82
CA VAL A 91 -9.41 2.66 11.50
C VAL A 91 -10.88 3.05 11.48
N GLU A 92 -11.16 4.23 10.95
CA GLU A 92 -12.52 4.72 10.76
C GLU A 92 -12.73 5.24 9.34
N THR A 93 -13.96 5.13 8.84
CA THR A 93 -14.32 5.77 7.58
C THR A 93 -14.43 7.28 7.77
N TYR A 94 -13.78 8.02 6.90
CA TYR A 94 -13.67 9.46 6.93
C TYR A 94 -14.28 10.04 5.65
N ASP A 95 -15.25 10.96 5.79
CA ASP A 95 -15.81 11.72 4.68
C ASP A 95 -15.00 13.00 4.47
N ARG A 96 -14.45 13.19 3.27
CA ARG A 96 -13.58 14.33 2.95
C ARG A 96 -14.32 15.66 2.81
N ILE A 97 -15.64 15.65 2.64
CA ILE A 97 -16.42 16.88 2.41
C ILE A 97 -16.91 17.49 3.72
N ASP A 98 -17.26 16.65 4.69
CA ASP A 98 -17.82 17.06 5.99
C ASP A 98 -16.75 17.22 7.08
N ALA A 99 -15.47 17.04 6.71
CA ALA A 99 -14.35 17.21 7.61
C ALA A 99 -14.22 18.68 8.04
N ASP A 100 -14.74 19.00 9.22
CA ASP A 100 -14.43 20.24 9.93
C ASP A 100 -12.93 20.23 10.26
N PRO A 101 -12.13 21.19 9.77
CA PRO A 101 -10.69 21.28 10.05
C PRO A 101 -10.35 21.29 11.55
N LEU A 102 -11.32 21.60 12.41
CA LEU A 102 -11.17 21.67 13.88
C LEU A 102 -11.42 20.33 14.61
N VAL A 103 -12.02 19.32 13.95
CA VAL A 103 -12.25 17.97 14.50
C VAL A 103 -11.19 16.96 13.98
N ASP A 104 -10.37 17.42 13.02
CA ASP A 104 -9.44 16.64 12.18
C ASP A 104 -8.08 16.33 12.85
N ASP A 105 -7.82 16.84 14.06
CA ASP A 105 -6.54 16.73 14.78
C ASP A 105 -6.18 15.31 15.27
N ARG A 106 -6.97 14.29 14.92
CA ARG A 106 -6.79 12.91 15.39
C ARG A 106 -6.60 11.89 14.28
N CYS A 107 -6.37 12.33 13.03
CA CYS A 107 -6.05 11.42 11.95
C CYS A 107 -4.53 11.36 11.72
N ASP A 108 -3.90 10.24 12.11
CA ASP A 108 -2.45 10.08 11.95
C ASP A 108 -2.08 9.79 10.48
N MET A 109 -2.95 9.08 9.75
CA MET A 109 -2.76 8.82 8.33
C MET A 109 -4.07 8.62 7.57
N VAL A 110 -4.22 9.29 6.42
CA VAL A 110 -5.38 9.15 5.54
C VAL A 110 -5.06 8.20 4.40
N VAL A 111 -5.91 7.19 4.19
CA VAL A 111 -5.75 6.13 3.20
C VAL A 111 -6.87 6.14 2.17
N ARG A 112 -6.54 5.96 0.90
CA ARG A 112 -7.43 6.14 -0.24
C ARG A 112 -7.31 4.98 -1.22
N ALA A 113 -8.43 4.61 -1.82
CA ALA A 113 -8.44 3.66 -2.92
C ALA A 113 -7.74 4.28 -4.14
N ASN A 114 -6.79 3.54 -4.73
CA ASN A 114 -6.09 3.94 -5.93
C ASN A 114 -6.76 3.30 -7.16
N PRO A 115 -7.53 4.04 -7.99
CA PRO A 115 -8.21 3.47 -9.15
C PRO A 115 -7.26 2.97 -10.24
N TRP A 116 -6.01 3.43 -10.21
CA TRP A 116 -4.98 3.03 -11.18
C TRP A 116 -4.19 1.82 -10.71
N SER A 117 -4.43 1.33 -9.48
CA SER A 117 -3.88 0.05 -9.03
C SER A 117 -4.52 -1.11 -9.81
N GLU A 118 -3.86 -2.27 -9.76
CA GLU A 118 -4.37 -3.48 -10.43
C GLU A 118 -5.66 -3.99 -9.79
N GLU A 119 -5.90 -3.64 -8.52
CA GLU A 119 -7.12 -3.93 -7.78
C GLU A 119 -8.23 -2.89 -8.02
N GLY A 120 -7.88 -1.78 -8.67
CA GLY A 120 -8.78 -0.70 -9.07
C GLY A 120 -9.61 -0.17 -7.90
N ASN A 121 -10.92 -0.41 -7.95
CA ASN A 121 -11.85 0.12 -6.96
C ASN A 121 -11.73 -0.52 -5.58
N ASP A 122 -11.20 -1.75 -5.50
CA ASP A 122 -11.21 -2.57 -4.29
C ASP A 122 -9.86 -2.59 -3.58
N GLY A 123 -8.91 -1.72 -3.96
CA GLY A 123 -7.55 -1.72 -3.45
C GLY A 123 -7.42 -1.44 -1.95
N LEU A 124 -8.50 -1.10 -1.24
CA LEU A 124 -8.53 -1.04 0.23
C LEU A 124 -9.09 -2.31 0.87
N THR A 125 -9.76 -3.17 0.12
CA THR A 125 -10.35 -4.41 0.62
C THR A 125 -9.46 -5.61 0.31
N ARG A 126 -8.85 -5.62 -0.88
CA ARG A 126 -7.98 -6.70 -1.36
C ARG A 126 -6.73 -6.15 -2.03
N ASP A 127 -5.66 -6.92 -1.96
CA ASP A 127 -4.41 -6.61 -2.64
C ASP A 127 -3.62 -7.88 -2.96
N ARG A 128 -2.54 -7.70 -3.72
CA ARG A 128 -1.60 -8.74 -4.08
C ARG A 128 -0.17 -8.33 -3.81
N LEU A 129 0.61 -9.28 -3.30
CA LEU A 129 2.03 -9.09 -3.04
C LEU A 129 2.85 -10.06 -3.89
N TYR A 130 3.87 -9.53 -4.56
CA TYR A 130 4.89 -10.37 -5.19
C TYR A 130 5.77 -11.05 -4.13
N VAL A 131 5.94 -12.36 -4.26
CA VAL A 131 6.76 -13.21 -3.39
C VAL A 131 7.84 -13.87 -4.23
N ALA A 132 9.10 -13.60 -3.86
CA ALA A 132 10.25 -14.22 -4.49
C ALA A 132 10.24 -15.74 -4.29
N GLN A 133 10.79 -16.47 -5.27
CA GLN A 133 10.72 -17.93 -5.31
C GLN A 133 11.37 -18.61 -4.09
N ASP A 134 12.42 -18.00 -3.53
CA ASP A 134 13.11 -18.46 -2.34
C ASP A 134 12.29 -18.29 -1.05
N ALA A 135 11.50 -17.21 -0.95
CA ALA A 135 10.59 -16.95 0.18
C ALA A 135 9.23 -17.65 0.05
N ALA A 136 8.86 -18.09 -1.16
CA ALA A 136 7.55 -18.64 -1.48
C ALA A 136 7.14 -19.81 -0.55
N ARG A 137 8.04 -20.77 -0.35
CA ARG A 137 7.75 -21.96 0.47
C ARG A 137 7.44 -21.62 1.93
N ASP A 138 8.14 -20.64 2.49
CA ASP A 138 7.93 -20.21 3.87
C ASP A 138 6.61 -19.46 4.03
N TYR A 139 6.27 -18.62 3.05
CA TYR A 139 4.99 -17.92 3.01
C TYR A 139 3.83 -18.92 2.92
N GLU A 140 3.91 -19.90 2.02
CA GLU A 140 2.89 -20.94 1.85
C GLU A 140 2.67 -21.72 3.16
N LYS A 141 3.76 -22.17 3.79
CA LYS A 141 3.68 -22.90 5.06
C LYS A 141 2.99 -22.08 6.15
N ASN A 142 3.37 -20.80 6.29
CA ASN A 142 2.86 -19.97 7.38
C ASN A 142 1.44 -19.45 7.11
N LEU A 143 1.04 -19.29 5.85
CA LEU A 143 -0.33 -18.91 5.48
C LEU A 143 -1.33 -20.05 5.72
N VAL A 144 -0.90 -21.31 5.58
CA VAL A 144 -1.75 -22.49 5.84
C VAL A 144 -1.91 -22.75 7.34
N ASP A 145 -1.00 -22.26 8.17
CA ASP A 145 -1.01 -22.48 9.62
C ASP A 145 -2.13 -21.67 10.30
N PRO A 146 -3.17 -22.31 10.87
CA PRO A 146 -4.27 -21.60 11.52
C PRO A 146 -3.85 -20.86 12.80
N ASP A 147 -2.74 -21.29 13.42
CA ASP A 147 -2.22 -20.69 14.66
C ASP A 147 -1.48 -19.36 14.38
N LEU A 148 -1.25 -19.05 13.10
CA LEU A 148 -0.62 -17.82 12.66
C LEU A 148 -1.65 -16.82 12.10
N GLN A 149 -1.39 -15.55 12.41
CA GLN A 149 -2.04 -14.40 11.81
C GLN A 149 -1.03 -13.72 10.88
N ALA A 150 -1.37 -13.63 9.61
CA ALA A 150 -0.61 -12.88 8.63
C ALA A 150 -0.91 -11.38 8.76
N ILE A 151 0.15 -10.58 8.65
CA ILE A 151 0.18 -9.14 8.78
C ILE A 151 0.87 -8.57 7.55
N ALA A 152 0.14 -7.82 6.73
CA ALA A 152 0.68 -7.12 5.59
C ALA A 152 1.34 -5.83 6.04
N ARG A 153 2.63 -5.68 5.74
CA ARG A 153 3.28 -4.37 5.81
C ARG A 153 2.95 -3.59 4.56
N ILE A 154 2.29 -2.46 4.72
CA ILE A 154 1.97 -1.53 3.65
C ILE A 154 2.75 -0.23 3.81
N ARG A 155 3.13 0.39 2.70
CA ARG A 155 3.58 1.78 2.67
C ARG A 155 2.43 2.65 2.23
N ILE A 156 2.21 3.76 2.93
CA ILE A 156 1.22 4.77 2.58
C ILE A 156 1.96 6.02 2.16
N ASN A 157 1.81 6.42 0.90
CA ASN A 157 2.46 7.61 0.36
C ASN A 157 1.73 8.90 0.77
N ASN A 158 2.26 10.07 0.37
CA ASN A 158 1.67 11.37 0.70
C ASN A 158 0.26 11.59 0.08
N ASP A 159 -0.10 10.83 -0.96
CA ASP A 159 -1.42 10.88 -1.58
C ASP A 159 -2.44 9.98 -0.87
N GLY A 160 -1.98 9.15 0.09
CA GLY A 160 -2.78 8.18 0.82
C GLY A 160 -2.94 6.84 0.10
N PHE A 161 -2.17 6.58 -0.96
CA PHE A 161 -2.20 5.30 -1.65
C PHE A 161 -1.33 4.28 -0.94
N ILE A 162 -1.82 3.05 -0.90
CA ILE A 162 -1.14 1.93 -0.27
C ILE A 162 -0.26 1.18 -1.28
N THR A 163 0.82 0.59 -0.79
CA THR A 163 1.64 -0.37 -1.54
C THR A 163 2.07 -1.49 -0.59
N PRO A 164 1.71 -2.75 -0.86
CA PRO A 164 2.13 -3.87 -0.02
C PRO A 164 3.62 -4.15 -0.22
N LEU A 165 4.35 -4.26 0.88
CA LEU A 165 5.81 -4.47 0.89
C LEU A 165 6.18 -5.92 1.24
N SER A 166 5.52 -6.49 2.24
CA SER A 166 5.81 -7.86 2.72
C SER A 166 4.69 -8.40 3.60
N LEU A 167 4.69 -9.72 3.83
CA LEU A 167 3.89 -10.33 4.90
C LEU A 167 4.80 -10.74 6.06
N ARG A 168 4.30 -10.55 7.28
CA ARG A 168 4.85 -11.13 8.50
C ARG A 168 3.80 -12.00 9.16
N PHE A 169 4.25 -12.93 9.97
CA PHE A 169 3.38 -13.87 10.67
C PHE A 169 3.62 -13.72 12.16
N ARG A 170 2.53 -13.60 12.92
CA ARG A 170 2.54 -13.57 14.38
C ARG A 170 1.58 -14.63 14.91
N PRO A 171 1.77 -15.16 16.14
CA PRO A 171 0.78 -16.03 16.76
C PRO A 171 -0.58 -15.34 16.80
N ARG A 172 -1.64 -16.06 16.41
CA ARG A 172 -3.02 -15.59 16.50
C ARG A 172 -3.38 -15.51 17.99
N ARG A 173 -3.89 -14.36 18.45
CA ARG A 173 -4.35 -14.23 19.85
C ARG A 173 -5.64 -15.05 20.01
N GLU A 174 -5.72 -15.86 21.08
CA GLU A 174 -6.84 -16.80 21.37
C GLU A 174 -8.21 -16.14 21.59
N GLU A 175 -8.33 -14.81 21.48
CA GLU A 175 -9.57 -14.08 21.77
C GLU A 175 -10.59 -14.04 20.61
N GLU A 176 -10.19 -14.45 19.40
CA GLU A 176 -11.05 -14.48 18.22
C GLU A 176 -11.61 -15.90 17.97
N ASN A 177 -12.08 -16.55 19.02
CA ASN A 177 -12.81 -17.81 18.92
C ASN A 177 -13.87 -17.90 20.03
N ARG A 178 -14.82 -16.97 20.00
CA ARG A 178 -16.08 -17.11 20.73
C ARG A 178 -17.24 -16.47 19.95
#